data_AF-A0A1V5PYE5-F1
#
_entry.id   AF-A0A1V5PYE5-F1
#
_cell.length_a   1.000
_cell.length_b   1.000
_cell.length_c   1.000
_cell.angle_alpha   90.00
_cell.angle_beta   90.00
_cell.angle_gamma   90.00
#
_symmetry.space_group_name_H-M   'P 1'
#
loop_
_entity.id
_entity.type
_entity.pdbx_description
1 polymer ?
#
loop_
_entity_poly.entity_id
_entity_poly.type
_entity_poly.pdbx_seq_one_letter_code
_entity_poly.pdbx_strand_id
1 'polypeptide(L)'
;MIVGEGGAVTTVCVTFTEPELTGLSLLERAGAALTVRSGGGGTAICGIDGLGCPPTDCFCRCKTAPCQYWSYFHREADGAWSYSARGADSWSIVAGAVDAWVWGDGTVSPPDLSVAEICAPAATTTPTPSVTLSPALATSPLETPSLPEPAVTPAPLAAKSTATAFTGYGLFGLLLLALLAIIFVQRARRR
;
A
#
# COMPACT_ATOMS: atom_id res chain seq x y z
N MET A 1 0.80 -0.10 9.95
CA MET A 1 2.24 0.27 9.90
C MET A 1 2.69 0.33 8.45
N ILE A 2 3.59 1.23 8.10
CA ILE A 2 4.15 1.36 6.74
C ILE A 2 5.67 1.30 6.89
N VAL A 3 6.32 0.38 6.19
CA VAL A 3 7.77 0.22 6.16
C VAL A 3 8.26 0.60 4.76
N GLY A 4 8.81 1.79 4.63
CA GLY A 4 9.27 2.37 3.38
C GLY A 4 10.69 1.98 2.99
N GLU A 5 11.27 2.76 2.09
CA GLU A 5 12.64 2.56 1.60
C GLU A 5 13.67 2.56 2.74
N GLY A 6 14.68 1.70 2.64
CA GLY A 6 15.70 1.53 3.68
C GLY A 6 15.19 0.97 5.02
N GLY A 7 13.92 0.53 5.08
CA GLY A 7 13.31 0.02 6.31
C GLY A 7 12.74 1.11 7.22
N ALA A 8 12.57 2.33 6.73
CA ALA A 8 11.98 3.42 7.51
C ALA A 8 10.54 3.07 7.94
N VAL A 9 10.25 3.15 9.24
CA VAL A 9 8.96 2.74 9.80
C VAL A 9 8.11 3.96 10.14
N THR A 10 6.90 3.99 9.60
CA THR A 10 5.84 4.93 9.95
C THR A 10 4.69 4.18 10.62
N THR A 11 4.28 4.62 11.81
CA THR A 11 3.15 4.07 12.56
C THR A 11 2.02 5.07 12.63
N VAL A 12 0.79 4.60 12.44
CA VAL A 12 -0.42 5.42 12.57
C VAL A 12 -1.44 4.61 13.36
N CYS A 13 -1.98 5.21 14.42
CA CYS A 13 -3.08 4.64 15.18
C CYS A 13 -4.40 5.13 14.59
N VAL A 14 -5.21 4.20 14.07
CA VAL A 14 -6.50 4.52 13.46
C VAL A 14 -7.62 4.09 14.39
N THR A 15 -8.46 5.04 14.80
CA THR A 15 -9.68 4.78 15.56
C THR A 15 -10.87 4.67 14.63
N PHE A 16 -11.75 3.72 14.90
CA PHE A 16 -12.98 3.52 14.13
C PHE A 16 -14.10 2.93 14.99
N THR A 17 -15.34 3.11 14.56
CA THR A 17 -16.53 2.65 15.31
C THR A 17 -17.25 1.50 14.62
N GLU A 18 -16.92 1.24 13.36
CA GLU A 18 -17.42 0.10 12.62
C GLU A 18 -16.91 -1.23 13.22
N PRO A 19 -17.62 -2.35 13.02
CA PRO A 19 -17.16 -3.64 13.53
C PRO A 19 -15.80 -4.07 12.96
N GLU A 20 -15.55 -3.73 11.70
CA GLU A 20 -14.33 -4.07 10.96
C GLU A 20 -14.03 -3.04 9.88
N LEU A 21 -12.76 -2.98 9.47
CA LEU A 21 -12.28 -2.27 8.29
C LEU A 21 -11.58 -3.24 7.35
N THR A 22 -11.44 -2.86 6.08
CA THR A 22 -10.45 -3.49 5.21
C THR A 22 -9.09 -2.83 5.39
N GLY A 23 -8.00 -3.50 4.99
CA GLY A 23 -6.68 -2.91 4.92
C GLY A 23 -6.60 -1.67 4.02
N LEU A 24 -7.35 -1.64 2.92
CA LEU A 24 -7.45 -0.46 2.06
C LEU A 24 -8.06 0.73 2.83
N SER A 25 -9.21 0.52 3.47
CA SER A 25 -9.87 1.56 4.27
C SER A 25 -9.03 1.99 5.49
N LEU A 26 -8.24 1.08 6.06
CA LEU A 26 -7.30 1.40 7.13
C LEU A 26 -6.22 2.39 6.66
N LEU A 27 -5.59 2.14 5.51
CA LEU A 27 -4.60 3.05 4.93
C LEU A 27 -5.19 4.42 4.56
N GLU A 28 -6.39 4.44 3.97
CA GLU A 28 -7.10 5.68 3.65
C GLU A 28 -7.35 6.51 4.92
N ARG A 29 -7.80 5.88 6.01
CA ARG A 29 -8.00 6.55 7.31
C ARG A 29 -6.72 6.94 8.01
N ALA A 30 -5.63 6.24 7.74
CA ALA A 30 -4.30 6.65 8.18
C ALA A 30 -3.82 7.93 7.48
N GLY A 31 -4.55 8.43 6.48
CA GLY A 31 -4.24 9.67 5.76
C GLY A 31 -3.16 9.49 4.69
N ALA A 32 -2.82 8.25 4.33
CA ALA A 32 -1.82 7.96 3.32
C ALA A 32 -2.33 8.33 1.92
N ALA A 33 -1.48 8.94 1.10
CA ALA A 33 -1.78 9.17 -0.31
C ALA A 33 -1.54 7.88 -1.10
N LEU A 34 -2.62 7.23 -1.55
CA LEU A 34 -2.55 5.92 -2.18
C LEU A 34 -2.61 5.98 -3.70
N THR A 35 -1.77 5.17 -4.33
CA THR A 35 -1.94 4.74 -5.72
C THR A 35 -2.34 3.28 -5.69
N VAL A 36 -3.47 2.92 -6.28
CA VAL A 36 -4.05 1.58 -6.18
C VAL A 36 -4.42 0.99 -7.54
N ARG A 37 -4.49 -0.33 -7.60
CA ARG A 37 -5.04 -1.07 -8.75
C ARG A 37 -5.92 -2.21 -8.27
N SER A 38 -7.21 -2.14 -8.59
CA SER A 38 -8.16 -3.22 -8.34
C SER A 38 -8.12 -4.27 -9.44
N GLY A 39 -8.33 -5.54 -9.08
CA GLY A 39 -8.42 -6.67 -10.00
C GLY A 39 -9.04 -7.89 -9.33
N GLY A 40 -9.03 -9.05 -10.02
CA GLY A 40 -9.67 -10.27 -9.52
C GLY A 40 -9.10 -10.83 -8.20
N GLY A 41 -7.89 -10.41 -7.81
CA GLY A 41 -7.27 -10.76 -6.53
C GLY A 41 -7.54 -9.78 -5.39
N GLY A 42 -8.32 -8.73 -5.63
CA GLY A 42 -8.51 -7.58 -4.74
C GLY A 42 -7.76 -6.33 -5.21
N THR A 43 -7.67 -5.35 -4.33
CA THR A 43 -7.03 -4.05 -4.57
C THR A 43 -5.59 -4.07 -4.08
N ALA A 44 -4.66 -4.03 -5.04
CA ALA A 44 -3.24 -3.91 -4.74
C ALA A 44 -2.87 -2.44 -4.48
N ILE A 45 -2.03 -2.21 -3.48
CA ILE A 45 -1.41 -0.91 -3.25
C ILE A 45 -0.19 -0.82 -4.17
N CYS A 46 -0.25 0.06 -5.17
CA CYS A 46 0.88 0.31 -6.06
C CYS A 46 1.86 1.33 -5.47
N GLY A 47 1.36 2.28 -4.68
CA GLY A 47 2.16 3.34 -4.07
C GLY A 47 1.53 3.93 -2.83
N ILE A 48 2.38 4.41 -1.93
CA ILE A 48 2.03 5.07 -0.66
C ILE A 48 2.91 6.33 -0.55
N ASP A 49 2.30 7.49 -0.36
CA ASP A 49 2.99 8.77 -0.14
C ASP A 49 4.06 9.09 -1.19
N GLY A 50 3.76 8.76 -2.45
CA GLY A 50 4.65 8.98 -3.60
C GLY A 50 5.72 7.91 -3.83
N LEU A 51 5.95 7.01 -2.86
CA LEU A 51 6.81 5.84 -3.04
C LEU A 51 6.02 4.69 -3.66
N GLY A 52 6.42 4.24 -4.85
CA GLY A 52 5.83 3.06 -5.48
C GLY A 52 5.91 3.02 -6.99
N CYS A 53 4.91 2.35 -7.57
CA CYS A 53 4.70 2.16 -9.00
C CYS A 53 3.39 2.83 -9.47
N PRO A 54 3.26 3.12 -10.78
CA PRO A 54 2.02 3.63 -11.35
C PRO A 54 0.86 2.64 -11.23
N PRO A 55 -0.40 3.11 -11.24
CA PRO A 55 -1.59 2.28 -11.04
C PRO A 55 -1.83 1.27 -12.17
N THR A 56 -1.15 1.40 -13.31
CA THR A 56 -1.21 0.44 -14.41
C THR A 56 -0.41 -0.83 -14.12
N ASP A 57 0.64 -0.76 -13.30
CA ASP A 57 1.50 -1.88 -12.96
C ASP A 57 2.11 -1.73 -11.55
N CYS A 58 1.39 -2.16 -10.50
CA CYS A 58 1.91 -2.13 -9.12
C CYS A 58 3.25 -2.87 -8.92
N PHE A 59 3.58 -3.80 -9.83
CA PHE A 59 4.78 -4.64 -9.76
C PHE A 59 5.82 -4.19 -10.81
N CYS A 60 5.81 -2.90 -11.18
CA CYS A 60 6.70 -2.34 -12.20
C CYS A 60 8.20 -2.55 -11.88
N ARG A 61 8.55 -2.62 -10.59
CA ARG A 61 9.90 -2.90 -10.09
C ARG A 61 10.10 -4.34 -9.61
N CYS A 62 9.16 -5.24 -9.91
CA CYS A 62 9.28 -6.67 -9.60
C CYS A 62 9.11 -7.51 -10.87
N LYS A 63 9.84 -7.14 -11.92
CA LYS A 63 9.96 -7.95 -13.15
C LYS A 63 11.26 -8.76 -13.18
N THR A 64 12.27 -8.28 -12.46
CA THR A 64 13.60 -8.88 -12.27
C THR A 64 14.11 -8.51 -10.88
N ALA A 65 15.28 -9.01 -10.50
CA ALA A 65 15.93 -8.62 -9.25
C ALA A 65 16.72 -7.29 -9.41
N PRO A 66 16.73 -6.41 -8.38
CA PRO A 66 15.99 -6.51 -7.13
C PRO A 66 14.48 -6.27 -7.34
N CYS A 67 13.66 -7.17 -6.80
CA CYS A 67 12.21 -7.05 -6.83
C CYS A 67 11.76 -6.08 -5.73
N GLN A 68 10.95 -5.08 -6.10
CA GLN A 68 10.33 -4.17 -5.14
C GLN A 68 8.86 -3.94 -5.49
N TYR A 69 8.00 -4.06 -4.49
CA TYR A 69 6.59 -3.70 -4.51
C TYR A 69 6.09 -3.48 -3.08
N TRP A 70 4.89 -2.95 -2.92
CA TRP A 70 4.23 -2.90 -1.62
C TRP A 70 3.61 -4.25 -1.28
N SER A 71 4.30 -4.98 -0.41
CA SER A 71 3.83 -6.23 0.18
C SER A 71 2.93 -5.94 1.37
N TYR A 72 1.90 -6.77 1.56
CA TYR A 72 0.89 -6.60 2.62
C TYR A 72 0.98 -7.76 3.61
N PHE A 73 0.96 -7.44 4.90
CA PHE A 73 1.03 -8.40 6.00
C PHE A 73 -0.05 -8.13 7.04
N HIS A 74 -0.63 -9.21 7.55
CA HIS A 74 -1.56 -9.21 8.68
C HIS A 74 -0.86 -9.79 9.90
N ARG A 75 -1.15 -9.25 11.08
CA ARG A 75 -0.73 -9.88 12.34
C ARG A 75 -1.79 -10.88 12.77
N GLU A 76 -1.39 -12.14 12.87
CA GLU A 76 -2.23 -13.24 13.33
C GLU A 76 -2.47 -13.16 14.85
N ALA A 77 -3.44 -13.94 15.34
CA ALA A 77 -3.82 -13.94 16.75
C ALA A 77 -2.69 -14.40 17.71
N ASP A 78 -1.76 -15.23 17.22
CA ASP A 78 -0.56 -15.65 17.95
C ASP A 78 0.58 -14.60 17.89
N GLY A 79 0.36 -13.52 17.16
CA GLY A 79 1.31 -12.43 16.96
C GLY A 79 2.26 -12.60 15.78
N ALA A 80 2.18 -13.71 15.05
CA ALA A 80 3.00 -13.91 13.86
C ALA A 80 2.55 -13.01 12.70
N TRP A 81 3.51 -12.64 11.83
CA TRP A 81 3.20 -11.94 10.59
C TRP A 81 2.87 -12.94 9.48
N SER A 82 1.74 -12.71 8.81
CA SER A 82 1.27 -13.49 7.68
C SER A 82 1.27 -12.63 6.41
N TYR A 83 2.00 -13.05 5.39
CA TYR A 83 2.00 -12.38 4.09
C TYR A 83 0.65 -12.60 3.37
N SER A 84 0.08 -11.53 2.84
CA SER A 84 -1.15 -11.57 2.07
C SER A 84 -0.87 -11.71 0.57
N ALA A 85 -1.30 -12.83 -0.02
CA ALA A 85 -1.31 -13.02 -1.47
C ALA A 85 -2.52 -12.34 -2.16
N ARG A 86 -3.38 -11.66 -1.40
CA ARG A 86 -4.58 -10.97 -1.88
C ARG A 86 -4.49 -9.47 -1.62
N GLY A 87 -5.40 -8.72 -2.22
CA GLY A 87 -5.45 -7.27 -2.10
C GLY A 87 -5.78 -6.77 -0.70
N ALA A 88 -5.52 -5.49 -0.46
CA ALA A 88 -5.76 -4.81 0.82
C ALA A 88 -7.25 -4.73 1.22
N ASP A 89 -8.15 -4.96 0.27
CA ASP A 89 -9.60 -5.02 0.46
C ASP A 89 -10.11 -6.42 0.84
N SER A 90 -9.22 -7.42 0.96
CA SER A 90 -9.60 -8.83 1.13
C SER A 90 -9.53 -9.36 2.56
N TRP A 91 -9.08 -8.55 3.51
CA TRP A 91 -8.91 -8.92 4.91
C TRP A 91 -9.71 -8.01 5.83
N SER A 92 -10.35 -8.60 6.84
CA SER A 92 -11.11 -7.90 7.87
C SER A 92 -10.23 -7.57 9.07
N ILE A 93 -10.16 -6.29 9.40
CA ILE A 93 -9.37 -5.74 10.50
C ILE A 93 -10.33 -5.27 11.59
N VAL A 94 -10.19 -5.86 12.77
CA VAL A 94 -10.96 -5.49 13.97
C VAL A 94 -10.14 -4.58 14.89
N ALA A 95 -10.81 -3.95 15.85
CA ALA A 95 -10.14 -3.13 16.85
C ALA A 95 -9.06 -3.94 17.60
N GLY A 96 -7.85 -3.37 17.71
CA GLY A 96 -6.69 -4.03 18.33
C GLY A 96 -5.89 -4.93 17.40
N ALA A 97 -6.27 -5.07 16.12
CA ALA A 97 -5.42 -5.73 15.12
C ALA A 97 -4.28 -4.79 14.65
N VAL A 98 -3.24 -5.39 14.07
CA VAL A 98 -2.13 -4.66 13.45
C VAL A 98 -1.90 -5.21 12.05
N ASP A 99 -1.88 -4.30 11.08
CA ASP A 99 -1.59 -4.59 9.68
C ASP A 99 -0.42 -3.75 9.20
N ALA A 100 0.33 -4.27 8.23
CA ALA A 100 1.55 -3.64 7.75
C ALA A 100 1.72 -3.72 6.23
N TRP A 101 2.27 -2.64 5.67
CA TRP A 101 2.72 -2.58 4.28
C TRP A 101 4.21 -2.38 4.24
N VAL A 102 4.92 -3.20 3.48
CA VAL A 102 6.39 -3.18 3.39
C VAL A 102 6.82 -3.00 1.95
N TRP A 103 7.64 -1.99 1.68
CA TRP A 103 8.27 -1.77 0.39
C TRP A 103 9.48 -2.70 0.26
N GLY A 104 9.39 -3.72 -0.58
CA GLY A 104 10.46 -4.71 -0.72
C GLY A 104 10.06 -5.88 -1.62
N ASP A 105 10.74 -7.01 -1.43
CA ASP A 105 10.52 -8.23 -2.22
C ASP A 105 9.44 -9.16 -1.65
N GLY A 106 8.77 -8.75 -0.57
CA GLY A 106 7.74 -9.52 0.12
C GLY A 106 8.27 -10.62 1.06
N THR A 107 9.59 -10.73 1.27
CA THR A 107 10.18 -11.76 2.14
C THR A 107 10.51 -11.25 3.54
N VAL A 108 10.65 -9.93 3.70
CA VAL A 108 10.98 -9.30 4.97
C VAL A 108 9.72 -9.08 5.79
N SER A 109 9.62 -9.76 6.93
CA SER A 109 8.52 -9.53 7.88
C SER A 109 8.60 -8.12 8.48
N PRO A 110 7.43 -7.49 8.74
CA PRO A 110 7.39 -6.21 9.43
C PRO A 110 7.97 -6.28 10.87
N PRO A 111 8.41 -5.14 11.44
CA PRO A 111 8.78 -5.06 12.85
C PRO A 111 7.65 -5.50 13.79
N ASP A 112 7.98 -6.18 14.88
CA ASP A 112 7.01 -6.63 15.87
C ASP A 112 6.74 -5.54 16.92
N LEU A 113 5.90 -4.57 16.54
CA LEU A 113 5.40 -3.52 17.43
C LEU A 113 4.00 -3.87 17.93
N SER A 114 3.79 -3.72 19.24
CA SER A 114 2.48 -3.85 19.85
C SER A 114 1.56 -2.68 19.46
N VAL A 115 0.24 -2.89 19.58
CA VAL A 115 -0.76 -1.81 19.40
C VAL A 115 -0.48 -0.64 20.34
N ALA A 116 -0.06 -0.93 21.58
CA ALA A 116 0.25 0.11 22.57
C ALA A 116 1.43 0.99 22.14
N GLU A 117 2.47 0.39 21.52
CA GLU A 117 3.60 1.15 20.98
C GLU A 117 3.20 1.96 19.75
N ILE A 118 2.40 1.38 18.84
CA ILE A 118 1.90 2.07 17.63
C ILE A 118 1.00 3.26 17.99
N CYS A 119 0.19 3.11 19.04
CA CYS A 119 -0.76 4.12 19.51
C CYS A 119 -0.20 5.00 20.63
N ALA A 120 1.08 4.84 21.00
CA ALA A 120 1.71 5.71 21.97
C ALA A 120 1.74 7.15 21.42
N PRO A 121 1.41 8.16 22.24
CA PRO A 121 1.59 9.54 21.84
C PRO A 121 3.07 9.76 21.49
N ALA A 122 3.33 10.50 20.41
CA ALA A 122 4.69 10.88 20.05
C ALA A 122 5.37 11.49 21.29
N ALA A 123 6.57 11.00 21.62
CA ALA A 123 7.30 11.48 22.77
C ALA A 123 7.50 12.99 22.59
N THR A 124 6.78 13.80 23.37
CA THR A 124 7.02 15.23 23.45
C THR A 124 8.46 15.36 23.94
N THR A 125 9.33 15.92 23.11
CA THR A 125 10.61 16.41 23.60
C THR A 125 10.29 17.50 24.60
N THR A 126 10.22 17.14 25.89
CA THR A 126 10.19 18.13 26.96
C THR A 126 11.37 19.05 26.69
N PRO A 127 11.16 20.34 26.40
CA PRO A 127 12.27 21.23 26.13
C PRO A 127 13.16 21.18 27.36
N THR A 128 14.42 20.77 27.18
CA THR A 128 15.44 20.96 28.21
C THR A 128 15.32 22.41 28.67
N PRO A 129 15.23 22.70 29.98
CA PRO A 129 15.14 24.08 30.44
C PRO A 129 16.32 24.83 29.85
N SER A 130 16.02 25.75 28.93
CA SER A 130 17.00 26.62 28.33
C SER A 130 17.53 27.48 29.46
N VAL A 131 18.79 27.28 29.86
CA VAL A 131 19.48 28.21 30.73
C VAL A 131 19.46 29.54 29.98
N THR A 132 18.69 30.51 30.50
CA THR A 132 18.59 31.86 29.98
C THR A 132 19.99 32.49 30.02
N LEU A 133 20.70 32.47 28.90
CA LEU A 133 21.90 33.26 28.70
C LEU A 133 21.47 34.70 28.43
N SER A 134 21.99 35.58 29.28
CA SER A 134 21.91 37.05 29.28
C SER A 134 21.97 37.66 27.87
N PRO A 135 21.21 38.73 27.57
CA PRO A 135 21.12 39.31 26.24
C PRO A 135 22.38 40.10 25.90
N ALA A 136 23.16 39.62 24.92
CA ALA A 136 24.16 40.43 24.24
C ALA A 136 23.54 40.99 22.94
N LEU A 137 23.28 42.29 22.93
CA LEU A 137 22.95 43.07 21.74
C LEU A 137 24.06 42.91 20.67
N ALA A 138 23.69 42.55 19.44
CA ALA A 138 24.39 42.98 18.23
C ALA A 138 23.51 42.76 16.97
N THR A 139 22.82 43.82 16.57
CA THR A 139 22.62 44.34 15.19
C THR A 139 22.80 43.42 13.96
N SER A 140 21.68 43.21 13.23
CA SER A 140 21.43 43.32 11.76
C SER A 140 22.60 43.36 10.75
N PRO A 141 22.48 42.88 9.49
CA PRO A 141 21.25 42.97 8.68
C PRO A 141 20.85 41.76 7.80
N LEU A 142 19.57 41.83 7.47
CA LEU A 142 18.79 41.08 6.49
C LEU A 142 19.37 41.28 5.07
N GLU A 143 19.87 40.21 4.45
CA GLU A 143 20.09 40.17 3.00
C GLU A 143 18.98 39.33 2.35
N THR A 144 18.14 40.01 1.58
CA THR A 144 17.15 39.45 0.67
C THR A 144 17.73 39.45 -0.74
N PRO A 145 18.03 38.28 -1.34
CA PRO A 145 18.16 38.16 -2.78
C PRO A 145 16.76 38.00 -3.40
N SER A 146 16.46 38.89 -4.34
CA SER A 146 15.23 38.93 -5.14
C SER A 146 15.46 38.34 -6.53
N LEU A 147 14.39 37.67 -7.03
CA LEU A 147 14.02 37.45 -8.44
C LEU A 147 14.76 36.34 -9.23
N PRO A 148 14.17 35.77 -10.32
CA PRO A 148 12.79 35.83 -10.83
C PRO A 148 12.10 34.45 -10.95
N GLU A 149 10.77 34.48 -10.92
CA GLU A 149 9.86 33.46 -11.45
C GLU A 149 9.73 33.63 -12.98
N PRO A 150 9.85 32.55 -13.76
CA PRO A 150 9.25 32.51 -15.09
C PRO A 150 8.21 31.38 -15.22
N ALA A 151 6.97 31.84 -15.40
CA ALA A 151 6.07 31.47 -16.48
C ALA A 151 5.62 30.00 -16.62
N VAL A 152 4.37 29.80 -16.17
CA VAL A 152 3.36 28.87 -16.69
C VAL A 152 3.32 28.88 -18.23
N THR A 153 3.01 27.73 -18.87
CA THR A 153 2.14 27.54 -20.08
C THR A 153 2.47 26.19 -20.78
N PRO A 154 1.52 25.46 -21.41
CA PRO A 154 0.29 24.85 -20.92
C PRO A 154 0.26 23.30 -21.14
N ALA A 155 -0.74 22.61 -20.59
CA ALA A 155 -1.20 21.32 -21.14
C ALA A 155 -1.86 21.57 -22.51
N PRO A 156 -1.75 20.66 -23.51
CA PRO A 156 -2.81 19.65 -23.64
C PRO A 156 -2.40 18.36 -24.39
N LEU A 157 -3.07 17.24 -24.11
CA LEU A 157 -4.01 16.58 -25.02
C LEU A 157 -4.23 15.12 -24.59
N ALA A 158 -5.50 14.79 -24.46
CA ALA A 158 -6.01 13.44 -24.36
C ALA A 158 -5.51 12.55 -25.51
N ALA A 159 -4.89 11.41 -25.17
CA ALA A 159 -4.80 10.26 -26.05
C ALA A 159 -5.89 9.27 -25.66
N LYS A 160 -6.74 8.96 -26.64
CA LYS A 160 -7.94 8.15 -26.54
C LYS A 160 -7.61 6.70 -26.20
N SER A 161 -8.44 6.15 -25.33
CA SER A 161 -8.52 4.73 -24.98
C SER A 161 -8.90 3.89 -26.21
N THR A 162 -8.06 2.93 -26.57
CA THR A 162 -8.43 1.79 -27.42
C THR A 162 -8.53 0.55 -26.55
N ALA A 163 -9.76 0.20 -26.18
CA ALA A 163 -10.07 -1.09 -25.60
C ALA A 163 -10.05 -2.15 -26.72
N THR A 164 -9.01 -2.98 -26.74
CA THR A 164 -9.03 -4.22 -27.51
C THR A 164 -9.69 -5.29 -26.66
N ALA A 165 -10.94 -5.61 -26.99
CA ALA A 165 -11.62 -6.77 -26.46
C ALA A 165 -10.87 -8.05 -26.89
N PHE A 166 -10.20 -8.70 -25.93
CA PHE A 166 -9.62 -10.01 -26.15
C PHE A 166 -10.72 -11.06 -26.12
N THR A 167 -11.08 -11.53 -27.31
CA THR A 167 -11.89 -12.72 -27.58
C THR A 167 -11.20 -13.96 -27.00
N GLY A 168 -11.40 -14.24 -25.71
CA GLY A 168 -10.71 -15.31 -24.99
C GLY A 168 -11.59 -16.49 -24.53
N TYR A 169 -12.90 -16.47 -24.75
CA TYR A 169 -13.82 -17.48 -24.16
C TYR A 169 -14.20 -18.65 -25.08
N GLY A 170 -13.81 -18.63 -26.36
CA GLY A 170 -14.15 -19.72 -27.30
C GLY A 170 -13.49 -21.06 -26.95
N LEU A 171 -12.23 -21.02 -26.49
CA LEU A 171 -11.46 -22.22 -26.13
C LEU A 171 -11.90 -22.84 -24.80
N PHE A 172 -12.29 -22.01 -23.83
CA PHE A 172 -12.74 -22.51 -22.52
C PHE A 172 -14.10 -23.22 -22.60
N GLY A 173 -15.02 -22.71 -23.43
CA GLY A 173 -16.32 -23.34 -23.67
C GLY A 173 -16.22 -24.72 -24.33
N LEU A 174 -15.32 -24.88 -25.31
CA LEU A 174 -15.10 -26.17 -25.97
C LEU A 174 -14.46 -27.22 -25.03
N LEU A 175 -13.52 -26.79 -24.18
CA LEU A 175 -12.89 -27.67 -23.19
C LEU A 175 -13.88 -28.19 -22.14
N LEU A 176 -14.79 -27.32 -21.65
CA LEU A 176 -15.82 -27.70 -20.70
C LEU A 176 -16.81 -28.72 -21.31
N LEU A 177 -17.24 -28.51 -22.55
CA LEU A 177 -18.14 -29.45 -23.24
C LEU A 177 -17.49 -30.82 -23.46
N ALA A 178 -16.20 -30.84 -23.84
CA ALA A 178 -15.47 -32.09 -24.00
C ALA A 178 -15.32 -32.87 -22.69
N LEU A 179 -15.01 -32.18 -21.58
CA LEU A 179 -14.89 -32.81 -20.26
C LEU A 179 -16.23 -33.39 -19.78
N LEU A 180 -17.33 -32.67 -19.97
CA LEU A 180 -18.67 -33.17 -19.62
C LEU A 180 -19.06 -34.40 -20.45
N ALA A 181 -18.72 -34.42 -21.74
CA ALA A 181 -18.96 -35.58 -22.61
C ALA A 181 -18.16 -36.81 -22.15
N ILE A 182 -16.88 -36.63 -21.79
CA ILE A 182 -16.02 -37.71 -21.28
C ILE A 182 -16.58 -38.28 -19.97
N ILE A 183 -16.98 -37.41 -19.04
CA ILE A 183 -17.57 -37.83 -17.76
C ILE A 183 -18.87 -38.61 -17.97
N PHE A 184 -19.73 -38.16 -18.89
CA PHE A 184 -20.98 -38.84 -19.22
C PHE A 184 -20.73 -40.24 -19.81
N VAL A 185 -19.80 -40.37 -20.76
CA VAL A 185 -19.43 -41.66 -21.35
C VAL A 185 -18.82 -42.60 -20.31
N GLN A 186 -17.97 -42.09 -19.42
CA GLN A 186 -17.41 -42.92 -18.34
C GLN A 186 -18.47 -43.38 -17.34
N ARG A 187 -19.46 -42.54 -17.02
CA ARG A 187 -20.59 -42.93 -16.16
C ARG A 187 -21.48 -43.96 -16.83
N ALA A 188 -21.73 -43.84 -18.13
CA ALA A 188 -22.53 -44.80 -18.89
C ALA A 188 -21.83 -46.17 -19.01
N ARG A 189 -20.50 -46.21 -19.12
CA ARG A 189 -19.71 -47.45 -19.17
C ARG A 189 -19.52 -48.14 -17.82
N ARG A 190 -19.77 -47.44 -16.71
CA ARG A 190 -19.66 -47.98 -15.34
C ARG A 190 -21.00 -48.52 -14.80
N ARG A 191 -22.08 -48.41 -15.57
CA ARG A 191 -23.38 -49.05 -15.30
C ARG A 191 -23.51 -50.28 -16.18
#